data_AF-A0A9D2H7H3-F1
#
_entry.id   AF-A0A9D2H7H3-F1
#
_cell.length_a   1.000
_cell.length_b   1.000
_cell.length_c   1.000
_cell.angle_alpha   90.00
_cell.angle_beta   90.00
_cell.angle_gamma   90.00
#
_symmetry.space_group_name_H-M   'P 1'
#
loop_
_entity.id
_entity.type
_entity.pdbx_description
1 polymer ?
#
loop_
_entity_poly.entity_id
_entity_poly.type
_entity_poly.pdbx_seq_one_letter_code
_entity_poly.pdbx_strand_id
1 'polypeptide(L)'
;NASSAADGQQISMELENDRLMVGQEQVAHGHGFQPGESVTATQYSTPYDIGTSVADDNGDVTFTWSVPNGTEDGNHTVELTGETSGSVDASFEVYSTGGGGLSPTGGDMAVPLGGLAIAMLLAGAGVWFVTRRRANA
;
A
#
# COMPACT_ATOMS: atom_id res chain seq x y z
N ASN A 1 -22.65 14.78 4.96
CA ASN A 1 -23.18 13.41 5.07
C ASN A 1 -22.83 12.96 6.47
N ALA A 2 -23.80 12.42 7.20
CA ALA A 2 -23.85 12.47 8.66
C ALA A 2 -22.87 11.52 9.37
N SER A 3 -22.15 12.03 10.37
CA SER A 3 -21.59 11.22 11.46
C SER A 3 -22.02 11.83 12.80
N SER A 4 -23.20 11.39 13.22
CA SER A 4 -23.54 11.00 14.59
C SER A 4 -23.31 12.02 15.71
N ALA A 5 -24.31 12.87 15.90
CA ALA A 5 -24.61 13.43 17.22
C ALA A 5 -25.07 12.29 18.15
N ALA A 6 -24.15 11.77 18.96
CA ALA A 6 -24.48 11.00 20.17
C ALA A 6 -24.33 11.95 21.36
N ASP A 7 -25.45 12.25 22.02
CA ASP A 7 -25.48 12.93 23.31
C ASP A 7 -24.75 12.08 24.36
N GLY A 8 -23.69 12.64 24.95
CA GLY A 8 -22.92 12.05 26.06
C GLY A 8 -21.49 11.66 25.67
N GLN A 9 -20.54 12.58 25.93
CA GLN A 9 -19.12 12.47 25.61
C GLN A 9 -18.84 12.40 24.09
N GLN A 10 -18.53 13.56 23.50
CA GLN A 10 -18.14 13.63 22.09
C GLN A 10 -16.75 13.00 21.94
N ILE A 11 -16.72 11.71 21.58
CA ILE A 11 -15.50 11.09 21.06
C ILE A 11 -15.27 11.57 19.63
N SER A 12 -14.02 11.84 19.31
CA SER A 12 -13.60 12.25 17.97
C SER A 12 -12.32 11.56 17.59
N MET A 13 -12.05 11.44 16.30
CA MET A 13 -10.76 10.98 15.82
C MET A 13 -10.28 11.78 14.61
N GLU A 14 -8.97 11.82 14.45
CA GLU A 14 -8.28 12.44 13.32
C GLU A 14 -7.23 11.48 12.77
N LEU A 15 -7.08 11.45 11.46
CA LEU A 15 -6.02 10.74 10.78
C LEU A 15 -5.00 11.76 10.27
N GLU A 16 -3.71 11.48 10.44
CA GLU A 16 -2.67 12.43 10.04
C GLU A 16 -2.61 12.60 8.50
N ASN A 17 -2.93 11.55 7.75
CA ASN A 17 -2.93 11.57 6.29
C ASN A 17 -4.27 11.13 5.72
N ASP A 18 -4.90 11.98 4.91
CA ASP A 18 -6.13 11.64 4.19
C ASP A 18 -5.89 10.61 3.07
N ARG A 19 -4.65 10.50 2.61
CA ARG A 19 -4.28 9.64 1.48
C ARG A 19 -2.87 9.07 1.63
N LEU A 20 -2.73 7.76 1.53
CA LEU A 20 -1.46 7.05 1.73
C LEU A 20 -1.19 5.99 0.67
N MET A 21 0.10 5.75 0.41
CA MET A 21 0.51 4.57 -0.35
C MET A 21 0.55 3.33 0.53
N VAL A 22 0.32 2.17 -0.08
CA VAL A 22 0.59 0.87 0.58
C VAL A 22 2.01 0.84 1.17
N GLY A 23 2.12 0.40 2.42
CA GLY A 23 3.38 0.36 3.16
C GLY A 23 3.81 1.68 3.82
N GLN A 24 3.11 2.79 3.58
CA GLN A 24 3.36 4.03 4.32
C GLN A 24 2.74 3.99 5.72
N GLU A 25 3.30 4.79 6.60
CA GLU A 25 2.84 4.95 7.97
C GLU A 25 1.61 5.86 8.03
N GLN A 26 0.63 5.45 8.83
CA GLN A 26 -0.54 6.21 9.21
C GLN A 26 -0.54 6.40 10.72
N VAL A 27 -1.08 7.54 11.15
CA VAL A 27 -1.32 7.84 12.55
C VAL A 27 -2.79 8.18 12.75
N ALA A 28 -3.41 7.59 13.76
CA ALA A 28 -4.74 7.93 14.23
C ALA A 28 -4.65 8.52 15.64
N HIS A 29 -5.25 9.70 15.80
CA HIS A 29 -5.45 10.35 17.09
C HIS A 29 -6.91 10.20 17.48
N GLY A 30 -7.16 9.58 18.63
CA GLY A 30 -8.48 9.48 19.23
C GLY A 30 -8.58 10.36 20.46
N HIS A 31 -9.71 11.03 20.64
CA HIS A 31 -9.96 11.99 21.72
C HIS A 31 -11.30 11.73 22.39
N GLY A 32 -11.37 12.04 23.68
CA GLY A 32 -12.61 12.01 24.46
C GLY A 32 -12.98 10.64 25.04
N PHE A 33 -12.07 9.66 25.03
CA PHE A 33 -12.25 8.38 25.70
C PHE A 33 -12.19 8.55 27.23
N GLN A 34 -12.63 7.55 28.00
CA GLN A 34 -12.43 7.61 29.45
C GLN A 34 -10.96 7.42 29.80
N PRO A 35 -10.38 8.24 30.69
CA PRO A 35 -9.02 8.03 31.16
C PRO A 35 -8.80 6.62 31.73
N GLY A 36 -7.75 5.93 31.26
CA GLY A 36 -7.44 4.56 31.65
C GLY A 36 -8.26 3.47 30.95
N GLU A 37 -9.14 3.83 30.02
CA GLU A 37 -9.94 2.88 29.23
C GLU A 37 -9.10 2.20 28.14
N SER A 38 -9.41 0.93 27.86
CA SER A 38 -8.83 0.22 26.72
C SER A 38 -9.56 0.58 25.43
N VAL A 39 -8.82 1.07 24.44
CA VAL A 39 -9.32 1.40 23.10
C VAL A 39 -8.66 0.48 22.09
N THR A 40 -9.45 -0.15 21.24
CA THR A 40 -8.98 -1.04 20.16
C THR A 40 -9.14 -0.36 18.82
N ALA A 41 -8.09 -0.39 18.00
CA ALA A 41 -8.07 0.17 16.66
C ALA A 41 -8.16 -0.94 15.60
N THR A 42 -9.12 -0.82 14.68
CA THR A 42 -9.30 -1.78 13.58
C THR A 42 -9.43 -1.04 12.25
N GLN A 43 -8.66 -1.47 11.25
CA GLN A 43 -8.85 -1.04 9.87
C GLN A 43 -9.82 -1.99 9.16
N TYR A 44 -10.89 -1.41 8.62
CA TYR A 44 -11.88 -2.11 7.80
C TYR A 44 -11.56 -1.94 6.31
N SER A 45 -10.87 -2.94 5.79
CA SER A 45 -10.70 -3.24 4.36
C SER A 45 -11.03 -4.73 4.17
N THR A 46 -10.02 -5.57 4.41
CA THR A 46 -10.17 -6.82 5.15
C THR A 46 -9.88 -6.48 6.62
N PRO A 47 -10.59 -7.05 7.61
CA PRO A 47 -10.37 -6.68 9.01
C PRO A 47 -8.89 -6.85 9.41
N TYR A 48 -8.23 -5.72 9.67
CA TYR A 48 -6.84 -5.68 10.12
C TYR A 48 -6.78 -5.05 11.51
N ASP A 49 -6.34 -5.83 12.47
CA ASP A 49 -6.15 -5.41 13.86
C ASP A 49 -4.88 -4.55 13.94
N ILE A 50 -5.05 -3.26 14.25
CA ILE A 50 -3.95 -2.31 14.44
C ILE A 50 -3.35 -2.48 15.84
N GLY A 51 -4.17 -2.85 16.81
CA GLY A 51 -3.81 -3.09 18.20
C GLY A 51 -4.73 -2.41 19.20
N THR A 52 -4.34 -2.49 20.46
CA THR A 52 -5.05 -1.90 21.61
C THR A 52 -4.13 -0.95 22.35
N SER A 53 -4.64 0.22 22.73
CA SER A 53 -3.94 1.19 23.58
C SER A 53 -4.84 1.63 24.73
N VAL A 54 -4.24 2.04 25.84
CA VAL A 54 -4.96 2.63 26.97
C VAL A 54 -5.02 4.14 26.79
N ALA A 55 -6.20 4.73 26.99
CA ALA A 55 -6.39 6.18 26.97
C ALA A 55 -5.67 6.84 28.15
N ASP A 56 -5.01 7.96 27.88
CA ASP A 56 -4.26 8.70 28.90
C ASP A 56 -5.17 9.47 29.88
N ASP A 57 -4.58 10.24 30.80
CA ASP A 57 -5.33 11.04 31.78
C ASP A 57 -6.27 12.09 31.16
N ASN A 58 -6.06 12.45 29.89
CA ASN A 58 -6.90 13.37 29.13
C ASN A 58 -7.97 12.66 28.28
N GLY A 59 -7.92 11.32 28.20
CA GLY A 59 -8.80 10.54 27.33
C GLY A 59 -8.31 10.46 25.89
N ASP A 60 -7.01 10.67 25.67
CA ASP A 60 -6.39 10.65 24.36
C ASP A 60 -5.70 9.30 24.08
N VAL A 61 -5.75 8.87 22.83
CA VAL A 61 -5.04 7.68 22.32
C VAL A 61 -4.36 8.00 21.00
N THR A 62 -3.23 7.36 20.75
CA THR A 62 -2.52 7.47 19.46
C THR A 62 -2.12 6.09 18.98
N PHE A 63 -2.48 5.78 17.73
CA PHE A 63 -2.11 4.55 17.05
C PHE A 63 -1.26 4.86 15.84
N THR A 64 -0.16 4.13 15.67
CA THR A 64 0.73 4.26 14.51
C THR A 64 0.86 2.89 13.86
N TRP A 65 0.59 2.81 12.56
CA TRP A 65 0.73 1.56 11.80
C TRP A 65 1.09 1.81 10.35
N SER A 66 1.73 0.83 9.72
CA SER A 66 1.93 0.83 8.27
C SER A 66 0.72 0.25 7.55
N VAL A 67 0.26 0.88 6.47
CA VAL A 67 -0.80 0.35 5.60
C VAL A 67 -0.37 -1.04 5.06
N PRO A 68 -1.10 -2.13 5.37
CA PRO A 68 -0.70 -3.48 5.00
C PRO A 68 -0.47 -3.68 3.50
N ASN A 69 0.55 -4.46 3.15
CA ASN A 69 0.80 -4.82 1.75
C ASN A 69 -0.30 -5.76 1.25
N GLY A 70 -1.13 -5.29 0.32
CA GLY A 70 -2.31 -6.01 -0.17
C GLY A 70 -3.63 -5.32 0.14
N THR A 71 -3.61 -4.19 0.85
CA THR A 71 -4.77 -3.30 0.93
C THR A 71 -5.14 -2.84 -0.48
N GLU A 72 -6.43 -2.99 -0.84
CA GLU A 72 -6.95 -2.59 -2.14
C GLU A 72 -6.88 -1.07 -2.32
N ASP A 73 -6.80 -0.61 -3.56
CA ASP A 73 -6.87 0.82 -3.85
C ASP A 73 -8.29 1.33 -3.62
N GLY A 74 -8.44 2.43 -2.89
CA GLY A 74 -9.74 3.03 -2.60
C GLY A 74 -9.84 3.59 -1.18
N ASN A 75 -11.07 3.91 -0.78
CA ASN A 75 -11.36 4.47 0.53
C ASN A 75 -11.51 3.35 1.58
N HIS A 76 -10.78 3.49 2.68
CA HIS A 76 -10.78 2.55 3.81
C HIS A 76 -11.21 3.25 5.07
N THR A 77 -11.76 2.50 6.01
CA THR A 77 -12.25 3.03 7.29
C THR A 77 -11.39 2.50 8.42
N VAL A 78 -11.07 3.35 9.38
CA VAL A 78 -10.45 2.98 10.65
C VAL A 78 -11.46 3.26 11.74
N GLU A 79 -11.70 2.28 12.61
CA GLU A 79 -12.57 2.40 13.76
C GLU A 79 -11.73 2.30 15.04
N LEU A 80 -11.99 3.21 15.97
CA LEU A 80 -11.52 3.13 17.35
C LEU A 80 -12.72 2.73 18.22
N THR A 81 -12.59 1.64 18.96
CA THR A 81 -13.63 1.15 19.89
C THR A 81 -13.11 1.18 21.31
N GLY A 82 -13.69 2.05 22.13
CA GLY A 82 -13.53 2.04 23.58
C GLY A 82 -14.49 1.06 24.25
N GLU A 83 -14.06 0.47 25.36
CA GLU A 83 -14.84 -0.46 26.18
C GLU A 83 -16.09 0.17 26.83
N THR A 84 -16.05 1.49 27.09
CA THR A 84 -17.06 2.30 27.79
C THR A 84 -17.52 3.52 26.98
N SER A 85 -16.61 4.24 26.32
CA SER A 85 -16.93 5.47 25.58
C SER A 85 -17.63 5.24 24.24
N GLY A 86 -17.65 4.00 23.73
CA GLY A 86 -18.24 3.66 22.44
C GLY A 86 -17.21 3.66 21.30
N SER A 87 -17.68 3.83 20.06
CA SER A 87 -16.82 3.76 18.87
C SER A 87 -16.92 5.00 17.98
N VAL A 88 -15.81 5.32 17.33
CA VAL A 88 -15.67 6.43 16.37
C VAL A 88 -14.88 5.95 15.16
N ASP A 89 -15.23 6.44 13.98
CA ASP A 89 -14.59 6.07 12.72
C ASP A 89 -14.10 7.26 11.90
N ALA A 90 -13.06 7.02 11.10
CA ALA A 90 -12.54 7.95 10.10
C ALA A 90 -12.12 7.19 8.84
N SER A 91 -12.12 7.89 7.72
CA SER A 91 -11.80 7.32 6.42
C SER A 91 -10.53 7.93 5.85
N PHE A 92 -9.77 7.13 5.11
CA PHE A 92 -8.61 7.57 4.34
C PHE A 92 -8.51 6.78 3.04
N GLU A 93 -7.87 7.36 2.02
CA GLU A 93 -7.72 6.74 0.71
C GLU A 93 -6.35 6.06 0.57
N VAL A 94 -6.36 4.77 0.23
CA VAL A 94 -5.16 4.03 -0.14
C VAL A 94 -5.03 4.01 -1.65
N TYR A 95 -3.82 4.25 -2.13
CA TYR A 95 -3.49 4.10 -3.54
C TYR A 95 -2.18 3.38 -3.71
N SER A 96 -2.17 2.38 -4.58
CA SER A 96 -0.96 1.82 -5.12
C SER A 96 -0.47 2.70 -6.26
N THR A 97 0.84 2.80 -6.44
CA THR A 97 1.39 3.21 -7.73
C THR A 97 1.16 2.05 -8.69
N GLY A 98 -0.03 2.00 -9.28
CA GLY A 98 -0.42 0.94 -10.18
C GLY A 98 0.58 0.75 -11.34
N GLY A 99 1.18 -0.43 -11.39
CA GLY A 99 1.10 -1.29 -12.58
C GLY A 99 2.08 -1.05 -13.73
N GLY A 100 3.37 -1.28 -13.50
CA GLY A 100 4.36 -1.43 -14.58
C GLY A 100 5.43 -2.50 -14.34
N GLY A 101 5.26 -3.35 -13.32
CA GLY A 101 6.18 -4.42 -12.99
C GLY A 101 5.52 -5.76 -13.25
N LEU A 102 5.98 -6.44 -14.28
CA LEU A 102 5.82 -7.88 -14.46
C LEU A 102 6.03 -8.60 -13.12
N SER A 103 5.36 -9.74 -12.94
CA SER A 103 5.54 -10.65 -11.80
C SER A 103 6.99 -10.66 -11.31
N PRO A 104 7.25 -10.72 -10.00
CA PRO A 104 8.58 -11.01 -9.51
C PRO A 104 8.91 -12.47 -9.91
N THR A 105 9.36 -12.68 -11.15
CA THR A 105 10.34 -13.72 -11.45
C THR A 105 11.68 -13.24 -10.89
N GLY A 106 11.69 -12.95 -9.59
CA GLY A 106 12.86 -12.80 -8.75
C GLY A 106 13.31 -14.21 -8.41
N GLY A 107 14.00 -14.81 -9.36
CA GLY A 107 14.49 -16.18 -9.29
C GLY A 107 15.21 -16.51 -10.58
N ASP A 108 16.40 -15.93 -10.73
CA ASP A 108 17.49 -16.39 -11.61
C ASP A 108 17.10 -17.17 -12.86
N MET A 109 16.77 -16.46 -13.94
CA MET A 109 17.28 -16.84 -15.27
C MET A 109 17.55 -15.55 -16.03
N ALA A 110 18.81 -15.12 -16.00
CA ALA A 110 19.37 -14.25 -17.01
C ALA A 110 19.16 -14.90 -18.39
N VAL A 111 18.06 -14.59 -19.05
CA VAL A 111 17.90 -14.80 -20.48
C VAL A 111 17.76 -13.40 -21.08
N PRO A 112 18.78 -12.86 -21.75
CA PRO A 112 18.63 -11.59 -22.43
C PRO A 112 17.58 -11.77 -23.54
N LEU A 113 16.39 -11.22 -23.33
CA LEU A 113 15.36 -10.98 -24.36
C LEU A 113 15.79 -9.86 -25.34
N GLY A 114 17.08 -9.85 -25.70
CA GLY A 114 17.64 -9.25 -26.90
C GLY A 114 18.20 -10.29 -27.88
N GLY A 115 17.92 -11.58 -27.64
CA GLY A 115 18.42 -12.72 -28.41
C GLY A 115 17.48 -13.27 -29.50
N LEU A 116 16.39 -12.58 -29.86
CA LEU A 116 15.52 -12.95 -30.99
C LEU A 116 15.44 -11.88 -32.09
N ALA A 117 16.46 -11.01 -32.20
CA ALA A 117 16.67 -10.14 -33.36
C ALA A 117 18.06 -10.28 -34.00
N ILE A 118 18.87 -11.26 -33.58
CA ILE A 118 20.18 -11.58 -34.19
C ILE A 118 20.21 -13.05 -34.67
N ALA A 119 19.12 -13.52 -35.25
CA ALA A 119 19.10 -14.75 -36.06
C ALA A 119 18.74 -14.48 -37.54
N MET A 120 18.50 -13.21 -37.92
CA MET A 120 18.25 -12.80 -39.31
C MET A 120 19.24 -11.72 -39.79
N LEU A 121 20.47 -11.73 -39.28
CA LEU A 121 21.53 -10.82 -39.75
C LEU A 121 22.88 -11.53 -39.99
N LEU A 122 22.83 -12.84 -40.29
CA LEU A 122 23.98 -13.65 -40.71
C LEU A 122 23.73 -14.43 -42.02
N ALA A 123 22.75 -14.00 -42.84
CA ALA A 123 22.52 -14.58 -44.18
C ALA A 123 22.92 -13.64 -45.34
N GLY A 124 23.25 -12.36 -45.08
CA GLY A 124 23.45 -11.36 -46.14
C GLY A 124 24.89 -11.09 -46.58
N ALA A 125 25.91 -11.41 -45.77
CA ALA A 125 27.29 -10.97 -46.04
C ALA A 125 28.22 -12.06 -46.62
N GLY A 126 27.78 -13.32 -46.69
CA GLY A 126 28.60 -14.45 -47.16
C GLY A 126 28.73 -14.60 -48.68
N VAL A 127 27.78 -14.06 -49.46
CA VAL A 127 27.73 -14.33 -50.91
C VAL A 127 28.61 -13.37 -51.72
N TRP A 128 28.93 -12.19 -51.21
CA TRP A 128 29.68 -11.19 -52.00
C TRP A 128 31.19 -11.42 -52.03
N PHE A 129 31.77 -12.12 -51.04
CA PHE A 129 33.23 -12.26 -50.95
C PHE A 129 33.78 -13.44 -51.79
N VAL A 130 32.94 -14.39 -52.21
CA VAL A 130 33.40 -15.60 -52.93
C VAL A 130 33.56 -15.39 -54.43
N THR A 131 32.91 -14.39 -55.04
CA THR A 131 32.97 -14.21 -56.51
C THR A 131 34.10 -13.31 -56.99
N ARG A 132 34.78 -12.54 -56.12
CA ARG A 132 35.84 -11.62 -56.59
C ARG A 132 37.23 -12.25 -56.72
N ARG A 133 37.47 -13.45 -56.18
CA ARG A 133 38.82 -14.05 -56.15
C ARG A 133 39.14 -15.01 -57.31
N ARG A 134 38.34 -15.04 -58.37
CA ARG A 134 38.65 -15.79 -59.60
C ARG A 134 38.54 -14.91 -60.86
N ALA A 135 39.22 -13.78 -60.83
CA ALA A 135 39.74 -13.13 -62.02
C ALA A 135 41.07 -12.50 -61.61
N ASN A 136 42.16 -12.91 -62.27
CA ASN A 136 43.53 -12.39 -62.19
C ASN A 136 44.50 -13.18 -61.29
N ALA A 137 44.96 -14.34 -61.78
CA ALA A 137 46.37 -14.75 -61.89
C ALA A 137 46.44 -16.13 -62.55
#